data_AF-A0A1U7M2S3-F1
#
_entry.id   AF-A0A1U7M2S3-F1
#
_cell.length_a   1.000
_cell.length_b   1.000
_cell.length_c   1.000
_cell.angle_alpha   90.00
_cell.angle_beta   90.00
_cell.angle_gamma   90.00
#
_symmetry.space_group_name_H-M   'P 1'
#
loop_
_entity.id
_entity.type
_entity.pdbx_description
1 polymer ?
#
loop_
_entity_poly.entity_id
_entity_poly.type
_entity_poly.pdbx_seq_one_letter_code
_entity_poly.pdbx_strand_id
1 'polypeptide(L)'
;MQYEIISLQNTFNVNKQALATLKQWGDDNLTTMKASRHEILKAQWKNIIKDQSKSDLSIREWCRENNIAHGKFYYWQRVIREETLIKAGTLAVTGQAQFVEVKPSVAELKSNDQGTCAILRSNGNEIEILNGADPNTLGVVLNLMGML
;
A
#
# COMPACT_ATOMS: atom_id res chain seq x y z
N MET A 1 69.40 -22.76 0.67
CA MET A 1 69.15 -21.30 0.57
C MET A 1 68.02 -20.94 -0.39
N GLN A 2 68.18 -20.94 -1.73
CA GLN A 2 67.10 -20.43 -2.61
C GLN A 2 65.81 -21.27 -2.60
N TYR A 3 65.93 -22.60 -2.47
CA TYR A 3 64.77 -23.51 -2.33
C TYR A 3 63.98 -23.28 -1.03
N GLU A 4 64.69 -23.03 0.08
CA GLU A 4 64.06 -22.75 1.38
C GLU A 4 63.32 -21.40 1.35
N ILE A 5 63.89 -20.39 0.70
CA ILE A 5 63.25 -19.07 0.55
C ILE A 5 61.94 -19.19 -0.25
N ILE A 6 61.94 -19.94 -1.36
CA ILE A 6 60.74 -20.17 -2.18
C ILE A 6 59.68 -20.96 -1.40
N SER A 7 60.08 -21.99 -0.65
CA SER A 7 59.18 -22.77 0.20
C SER A 7 58.52 -21.92 1.30
N LEU A 8 59.30 -21.05 1.96
CA LEU A 8 58.81 -20.13 2.98
C LEU A 8 57.87 -19.05 2.41
N GLN A 9 58.17 -18.51 1.23
CA GLN A 9 57.27 -17.56 0.55
C GLN A 9 55.95 -18.21 0.14
N ASN A 10 55.98 -19.46 -0.35
CA ASN A 10 54.78 -20.21 -0.70
C ASN A 10 53.91 -20.49 0.52
N THR A 11 54.50 -20.95 1.62
CA THR A 11 53.75 -21.21 2.87
C THR A 11 53.15 -19.93 3.45
N PHE A 12 53.89 -18.81 3.44
CA PHE A 12 53.35 -17.50 3.83
C PHE A 12 52.15 -17.08 2.97
N ASN A 13 52.21 -17.25 1.65
CA ASN A 13 51.14 -16.85 0.75
C ASN A 13 49.88 -17.72 0.92
N VAL A 14 50.04 -19.03 1.09
CA VAL A 14 48.94 -19.96 1.41
C VAL A 14 48.27 -19.58 2.74
N ASN A 15 49.06 -19.31 3.77
CA ASN A 15 48.52 -18.89 5.07
C ASN A 15 47.77 -17.56 4.97
N LYS A 16 48.29 -16.60 4.20
CA LYS A 16 47.62 -15.31 3.94
C LYS A 16 46.27 -15.51 3.23
N GLN A 17 46.19 -16.39 2.25
CA GLN A 17 44.95 -16.73 1.56
C GLN A 17 43.96 -17.45 2.50
N ALA A 18 44.44 -18.40 3.31
CA ALA A 18 43.59 -19.11 4.28
C ALA A 18 42.97 -18.16 5.31
N LEU A 19 43.73 -17.19 5.82
CA LEU A 19 43.23 -16.15 6.74
C LEU A 19 42.19 -15.25 6.08
N ALA A 20 42.40 -14.87 4.81
CA ALA A 20 41.42 -14.08 4.06
C ALA A 20 40.09 -14.83 3.87
N THR A 21 40.16 -16.12 3.53
CA THR A 21 38.97 -16.98 3.38
C THR A 21 38.22 -17.16 4.69
N LEU A 22 38.91 -17.34 5.82
CA LEU A 22 38.27 -17.46 7.15
C LEU A 22 37.56 -16.16 7.55
N LYS A 23 38.16 -15.00 7.28
CA LYS A 23 37.52 -13.71 7.53
C LYS A 23 36.26 -13.55 6.65
N GLN A 24 36.37 -13.87 5.36
CA GLN A 24 35.25 -13.79 4.42
C GLN A 24 34.09 -14.69 4.88
N TRP A 25 34.38 -15.92 5.30
CA TRP A 25 33.35 -16.84 5.80
C TRP A 25 32.63 -16.31 7.04
N GLY A 26 33.36 -15.65 7.95
CA GLY A 26 32.77 -14.97 9.12
C GLY A 26 31.81 -13.83 8.73
N ASP A 27 32.22 -12.99 7.78
CA ASP A 27 31.43 -11.85 7.28
C ASP A 27 30.17 -12.33 6.52
N ASP A 28 30.29 -13.37 5.69
CA ASP A 28 29.18 -13.97 4.94
C ASP A 28 28.16 -14.62 5.87
N ASN A 29 28.62 -15.34 6.90
CA ASN A 29 27.75 -15.97 7.88
C ASN A 29 26.97 -14.92 8.70
N LEU A 30 27.64 -13.85 9.15
CA LEU A 30 26.98 -12.75 9.84
C LEU A 30 25.91 -12.07 8.97
N THR A 31 26.22 -11.86 7.69
CA THR A 31 25.29 -11.26 6.72
C THR A 31 24.09 -12.17 6.49
N THR A 32 24.32 -13.48 6.32
CA THR A 32 23.27 -14.49 6.15
C THR A 32 22.34 -14.55 7.35
N MET A 33 22.88 -14.55 8.58
CA MET A 33 22.06 -14.53 9.80
C MET A 33 21.23 -13.25 9.93
N LYS A 34 21.81 -12.08 9.62
CA LYS A 34 21.08 -10.81 9.64
C LYS A 34 19.96 -10.79 8.61
N ALA A 35 20.21 -11.29 7.39
CA ALA A 35 19.19 -11.41 6.35
C ALA A 35 18.05 -12.35 6.76
N SER A 36 18.38 -13.52 7.30
CA SER A 36 17.38 -14.47 7.83
C SER A 36 16.51 -13.85 8.93
N ARG A 37 17.14 -13.15 9.89
CA ARG A 37 16.41 -12.41 10.93
C ARG A 37 15.51 -11.33 10.35
N HIS A 38 15.98 -10.60 9.34
CA HIS A 38 15.20 -9.57 8.68
C HIS A 38 13.93 -10.14 8.03
N GLU A 39 14.04 -11.28 7.33
CA GLU A 39 12.88 -11.93 6.70
C GLU A 39 11.88 -12.46 7.72
N ILE A 40 12.35 -13.06 8.82
CA ILE A 40 11.47 -13.51 9.92
C ILE A 40 10.71 -12.32 10.52
N LEU A 41 11.41 -11.22 10.84
CA LEU A 41 10.79 -10.02 11.35
C LEU A 41 9.78 -9.45 10.36
N LYS A 42 10.11 -9.42 9.06
CA LYS A 42 9.21 -8.96 8.01
C LYS A 42 7.91 -9.78 7.99
N ALA A 43 8.00 -11.10 8.11
CA ALA A 43 6.83 -11.97 8.19
C ALA A 43 5.96 -11.67 9.42
N GLN A 44 6.58 -11.43 10.58
CA GLN A 44 5.86 -11.02 11.79
C GLN A 44 5.14 -9.69 11.60
N TRP A 45 5.82 -8.70 11.01
CA TRP A 45 5.24 -7.38 10.76
C TRP A 45 4.10 -7.39 9.75
N LYS A 46 4.09 -8.33 8.79
CA LYS A 46 2.93 -8.53 7.91
C LYS A 46 1.67 -8.90 8.71
N ASN A 47 1.80 -9.74 9.73
CA ASN A 47 0.67 -10.10 10.60
C ASN A 47 0.21 -8.90 11.43
N ILE A 48 1.14 -8.20 12.07
CA ILE A 48 0.87 -6.99 12.87
C ILE A 48 0.09 -5.94 12.06
N ILE A 49 0.53 -5.66 10.82
CA ILE A 49 -0.14 -4.70 9.94
C ILE A 49 -1.53 -5.19 9.54
N LYS A 50 -1.69 -6.50 9.29
CA LYS A 50 -3.00 -7.09 8.99
C LYS A 50 -3.95 -6.97 10.17
N ASP A 51 -3.46 -7.18 11.39
CA ASP A 51 -4.27 -7.04 12.60
C ASP A 51 -4.69 -5.59 12.83
N GLN A 52 -3.77 -4.63 12.63
CA GLN A 52 -4.11 -3.21 12.65
C GLN A 52 -5.19 -2.87 11.63
N SER A 53 -5.10 -3.39 10.40
CA SER A 53 -6.09 -3.12 9.34
C SER A 53 -7.50 -3.63 9.65
N LYS A 54 -7.63 -4.63 10.52
CA LYS A 54 -8.92 -5.20 10.94
C LYS A 54 -9.52 -4.52 12.17
N SER A 55 -8.74 -3.67 12.86
CA SER A 55 -9.14 -3.07 14.13
C SER A 55 -10.06 -1.86 13.98
N ASP A 56 -10.21 -1.33 12.76
CA ASP A 56 -10.87 -0.05 12.47
C ASP A 56 -10.30 1.18 13.22
N LEU A 57 -9.25 0.99 14.02
CA LEU A 57 -8.54 2.05 14.71
C LEU A 57 -7.53 2.74 13.80
N SER A 58 -7.30 4.03 14.05
CA SER A 58 -6.15 4.71 13.45
C SER A 58 -4.85 4.03 13.85
N ILE A 59 -3.84 4.05 12.96
CA ILE A 59 -2.52 3.45 13.23
C ILE A 59 -1.94 3.96 14.56
N ARG A 60 -2.13 5.26 14.87
CA ARG A 60 -1.62 5.87 16.10
C ARG A 60 -2.26 5.29 17.35
N GLU A 61 -3.58 5.13 17.31
CA GLU A 61 -4.37 4.56 18.40
C GLU A 61 -4.02 3.09 18.61
N TRP A 62 -4.04 2.31 17.53
CA TRP A 62 -3.70 0.90 17.58
C TRP A 62 -2.29 0.65 18.11
N CYS A 63 -1.31 1.44 17.67
CA CYS A 63 0.05 1.36 18.18
C CYS A 63 0.14 1.69 19.68
N ARG A 64 -0.67 2.64 20.17
CA ARG A 64 -0.72 2.99 21.59
C ARG A 64 -1.26 1.82 22.42
N GLU A 65 -2.37 1.21 21.99
CA GLU A 65 -2.99 0.07 22.67
C GLU A 65 -2.08 -1.17 22.67
N ASN A 66 -1.35 -1.40 21.58
CA ASN A 66 -0.50 -2.59 21.42
C ASN A 66 0.96 -2.36 21.87
N ASN A 67 1.25 -1.22 22.50
CA ASN A 67 2.58 -0.83 22.97
C ASN A 67 3.67 -0.92 21.88
N ILE A 68 3.33 -0.43 20.68
CA ILE A 68 4.20 -0.41 19.51
C ILE A 68 4.65 1.03 19.24
N ALA A 69 5.96 1.22 19.06
CA ALA A 69 6.50 2.51 18.63
C ALA A 69 6.06 2.85 17.20
N HIS A 70 5.44 4.01 17.01
CA HIS A 70 4.94 4.46 15.69
C HIS A 70 6.02 4.41 14.60
N GLY A 71 7.24 4.89 14.91
CA GLY A 71 8.34 4.88 13.95
C GLY A 71 8.70 3.48 13.45
N LYS A 72 8.64 2.48 14.34
CA LYS A 72 8.89 1.07 13.99
C LYS A 72 7.77 0.53 13.09
N PHE A 73 6.52 0.88 13.38
CA PHE A 73 5.38 0.51 12.56
C PHE A 73 5.50 1.07 11.14
N TYR A 74 5.69 2.38 11.00
CA TYR A 74 5.80 3.02 9.70
C TYR A 74 7.01 2.54 8.90
N TYR A 75 8.14 2.26 9.56
CA TYR A 75 9.29 1.65 8.93
C TYR A 75 8.94 0.31 8.27
N TRP A 76 8.35 -0.62 9.03
CA TRP A 76 8.01 -1.94 8.49
C TRP A 76 6.89 -1.90 7.46
N GLN A 77 5.92 -1.01 7.64
CA GLN A 77 4.86 -0.77 6.66
C GLN A 77 5.44 -0.31 5.32
N ARG A 78 6.42 0.60 5.34
CA ARG A 78 7.13 1.03 4.13
C ARG A 78 7.88 -0.13 3.48
N VAL A 79 8.71 -0.86 4.25
CA VAL A 79 9.48 -2.00 3.74
C VAL A 79 8.59 -3.05 3.07
N ILE A 80 7.43 -3.37 3.67
CA ILE A 80 6.49 -4.35 3.13
C ILE A 80 5.79 -3.84 1.87
N ARG A 81 5.41 -2.55 1.83
CA ARG A 81 4.81 -1.94 0.62
C ARG A 81 5.78 -1.95 -0.56
N GLU A 82 7.03 -1.54 -0.33
CA GLU A 82 8.08 -1.55 -1.35
C GLU A 82 8.28 -2.96 -1.93
N GLU A 83 8.39 -3.98 -1.07
CA GLU A 83 8.49 -5.39 -1.52
C GLU A 83 7.29 -5.81 -2.40
N THR A 84 6.08 -5.42 -1.99
CA THR A 84 4.84 -5.79 -2.70
C THR A 84 4.77 -5.14 -4.08
N LEU A 85 5.16 -3.87 -4.17
CA LEU A 85 5.19 -3.11 -5.42
C LEU A 85 6.28 -3.62 -6.39
N ILE A 86 7.46 -4.01 -5.87
CA ILE A 86 8.51 -4.64 -6.68
C ILE A 86 8.00 -5.98 -7.25
N LYS A 87 7.36 -6.82 -6.42
CA LYS A 87 6.79 -8.10 -6.88
C LYS A 87 5.68 -7.93 -7.90
N ALA A 88 4.87 -6.89 -7.77
CA ALA A 88 3.80 -6.56 -8.71
C ALA A 88 4.32 -5.83 -9.98
N GLY A 89 5.63 -5.67 -10.15
CA GLY A 89 6.24 -5.03 -11.32
C GLY A 89 5.93 -3.54 -11.46
N THR A 90 5.42 -2.89 -10.40
CA THR A 90 4.92 -1.51 -10.43
C THR A 90 5.92 -0.49 -9.90
N LEU A 91 6.89 -0.91 -9.10
CA LEU A 91 8.09 -0.12 -8.84
C LEU A 91 9.17 -0.57 -9.82
N ALA A 92 9.51 0.29 -10.79
CA ALA A 92 10.80 0.20 -11.44
C ALA A 92 11.87 0.21 -10.33
N VAL A 93 12.82 -0.73 -10.38
CA VAL A 93 13.92 -0.92 -9.42
C VAL A 93 14.79 0.35 -9.23
N THR A 94 14.50 1.42 -9.97
CA THR A 94 15.21 2.70 -10.00
C THR A 94 14.81 3.69 -8.90
N GLY A 95 13.76 3.43 -8.11
CA GLY A 95 13.36 4.30 -6.99
C GLY A 95 12.81 5.67 -7.39
N GLN A 96 12.50 5.88 -8.67
CA GLN A 96 11.88 7.11 -9.16
C GLN A 96 10.36 6.96 -9.22
N ALA A 97 9.64 7.93 -8.62
CA ALA A 97 8.20 8.03 -8.76
C ALA A 97 7.86 8.29 -10.24
N GLN A 98 7.16 7.35 -10.88
CA GLN A 98 6.63 7.52 -12.23
C GLN A 98 5.15 7.88 -12.14
N PHE A 99 4.77 8.94 -12.83
CA PHE A 99 3.38 9.28 -13.05
C PHE A 99 2.89 8.53 -14.28
N VAL A 100 1.79 7.80 -14.15
CA VAL A 100 1.06 7.24 -15.28
C VAL A 100 -0.10 8.16 -15.61
N GLU A 101 -0.27 8.47 -16.89
CA GLU A 101 -1.45 9.19 -17.37
C GLU A 101 -2.67 8.29 -17.19
N VAL A 102 -3.48 8.61 -16.19
CA VAL A 102 -4.79 7.96 -16.02
C VAL A 102 -5.70 8.61 -17.03
N LYS A 103 -5.93 7.93 -18.16
CA LYS A 103 -7.05 8.32 -19.04
C LYS A 103 -8.30 8.30 -18.17
N PRO A 104 -9.02 9.42 -18.03
CA PRO A 104 -10.32 9.36 -17.38
C PRO A 104 -11.15 8.39 -18.21
N SER A 105 -11.34 7.18 -17.70
CA SER A 105 -12.47 6.39 -18.09
C SER A 105 -13.66 7.17 -17.54
N VAL A 106 -14.16 8.07 -18.37
CA VAL A 106 -15.58 8.38 -18.38
C VAL A 106 -16.25 7.06 -18.77
N ALA A 107 -16.23 6.09 -17.85
CA ALA A 107 -17.41 5.27 -17.67
C ALA A 107 -18.46 6.32 -17.44
N GLU A 108 -19.25 6.58 -18.49
CA GLU A 108 -20.49 7.30 -18.38
C GLU A 108 -21.15 6.70 -17.16
N LEU A 109 -21.03 7.40 -16.02
CA LEU A 109 -22.03 7.32 -15.00
C LEU A 109 -23.23 7.77 -15.80
N LYS A 110 -23.97 6.80 -16.32
CA LYS A 110 -25.38 6.99 -16.53
C LYS A 110 -25.86 7.29 -15.12
N SER A 111 -25.76 8.56 -14.74
CA SER A 111 -26.60 9.14 -13.72
C SER A 111 -27.96 8.79 -14.27
N ASN A 112 -28.48 7.69 -13.77
CA ASN A 112 -29.87 7.39 -13.96
C ASN A 112 -30.51 8.46 -13.07
N ASP A 113 -30.63 9.67 -13.61
CA ASP A 113 -31.26 10.84 -13.00
C ASP A 113 -32.77 10.59 -12.90
N GLN A 114 -33.15 9.38 -12.50
CA GLN A 114 -34.48 8.99 -12.07
C GLN A 114 -34.63 9.14 -10.56
N GLY A 115 -33.65 9.79 -9.91
CA GLY A 115 -33.81 10.27 -8.56
C GLY A 115 -34.88 11.36 -8.50
N THR A 116 -35.67 11.33 -7.44
CA THR A 116 -36.64 12.36 -7.10
C THR A 116 -35.95 13.68 -6.82
N CYS A 117 -36.31 14.72 -7.57
CA CYS A 117 -35.78 16.06 -7.39
C CYS A 117 -36.58 16.86 -6.36
N ALA A 118 -37.88 16.60 -6.22
CA ALA A 118 -38.74 17.28 -5.26
C ALA A 118 -39.96 16.44 -4.90
N ILE A 119 -40.48 16.62 -3.69
CA ILE A 119 -41.73 16.03 -3.23
C ILE A 119 -42.65 17.17 -2.78
N LEU A 120 -43.85 17.23 -3.35
CA LEU A 120 -44.85 18.23 -3.05
C LEU A 120 -46.03 17.61 -2.32
N ARG A 121 -46.47 18.20 -1.21
CA ARG A 121 -47.60 17.71 -0.40
C ARG A 121 -48.65 18.79 -0.25
N SER A 122 -49.90 18.49 -0.63
CA SER A 122 -51.04 19.41 -0.51
C SER A 122 -52.36 18.66 -0.39
N ASN A 123 -53.23 19.08 0.54
CA ASN A 123 -54.58 18.52 0.75
C ASN A 123 -54.64 16.98 0.89
N GLY A 124 -53.60 16.37 1.45
CA GLY A 124 -53.49 14.91 1.59
C GLY A 124 -52.94 14.17 0.37
N ASN A 125 -52.60 14.90 -0.70
CA ASN A 125 -51.94 14.36 -1.89
C ASN A 125 -50.43 14.60 -1.85
N GLU A 126 -49.67 13.65 -2.38
CA GLU A 126 -48.22 13.69 -2.49
C GLU A 126 -47.82 13.49 -3.96
N ILE A 127 -46.99 14.39 -4.47
CA ILE A 127 -46.49 14.37 -5.85
C ILE A 127 -44.97 14.28 -5.79
N GLU A 128 -44.45 13.22 -6.39
CA GLU A 128 -43.03 12.97 -6.55
C GLU A 128 -42.56 13.46 -7.92
N ILE A 129 -41.65 14.43 -7.94
CA ILE A 129 -41.11 15.03 -9.17
C ILE A 129 -39.75 14.38 -9.42
N LEU A 130 -39.62 13.70 -10.55
CA LEU A 130 -38.36 13.10 -10.97
C LEU A 130 -37.47 14.14 -11.66
N ASN A 131 -36.15 13.97 -11.58
CA ASN A 131 -35.22 14.79 -12.35
C ASN A 131 -35.53 14.67 -13.85
N GLY A 132 -35.61 15.82 -14.54
CA GLY A 132 -35.98 15.88 -15.96
C GLY A 132 -37.48 15.92 -16.27
N ALA A 133 -38.35 16.07 -15.25
CA ALA A 133 -39.78 16.29 -15.48
C ALA A 133 -40.04 17.54 -16.36
N ASP A 134 -40.89 17.38 -17.37
CA ASP A 134 -41.26 18.48 -18.27
C ASP A 134 -42.03 19.59 -17.52
N PRO A 135 -41.56 20.85 -17.55
CA PRO A 135 -42.19 21.95 -16.82
C PRO A 135 -43.64 22.24 -17.23
N ASN A 136 -43.99 22.02 -18.50
CA ASN A 136 -45.36 22.28 -18.98
C ASN A 136 -46.33 21.25 -18.38
N THR A 137 -45.94 19.97 -18.39
CA THR A 137 -46.69 18.88 -17.76
C THR A 137 -46.87 19.13 -16.27
N LEU A 138 -45.80 19.56 -15.57
CA LEU A 138 -45.89 19.91 -14.16
C LEU A 138 -46.88 21.06 -13.92
N GLY A 139 -46.85 22.11 -14.74
CA GLY A 139 -47.80 23.22 -14.65
C GLY A 139 -49.26 22.79 -14.80
N VAL A 140 -49.56 21.90 -15.76
CA VAL A 140 -50.93 21.38 -15.96
C VAL A 140 -51.39 20.57 -14.74
N VAL A 141 -50.53 19.70 -14.21
CA VAL A 141 -50.84 18.89 -13.03
C VAL A 141 -51.09 19.77 -11.80
N LEU A 142 -50.26 20.80 -11.59
CA LEU A 142 -50.44 21.73 -10.47
C LEU A 142 -51.74 22.55 -10.57
N ASN A 143 -52.11 22.99 -11.78
CA ASN A 143 -53.38 23.68 -12.02
C ASN A 143 -54.59 22.77 -11.74
N LEU A 144 -54.54 21.51 -12.18
CA LEU A 144 -55.62 20.53 -11.93
C LEU A 144 -55.81 20.25 -10.44
N MET A 145 -54.72 20.30 -9.67
CA MET A 145 -54.72 20.10 -8.22
C MET A 145 -55.12 21.37 -7.44
N GLY A 146 -55.37 22.49 -8.12
CA GLY A 146 -55.69 23.78 -7.49
C GLY A 146 -54.54 24.35 -6.65
N MET A 147 -53.30 24.04 -7.03
CA MET A 147 -52.09 24.50 -6.34
C MET A 147 -51.48 25.79 -6.94
N LEU A 148 -52.05 26.24 -8.06
CA LEU A 148 -51.78 27.48 -8.79
C LEU A 148 -53.14 28.15 -9.08
#